data_AF-A0A440KD89-F1
#
_entry.id   AF-A0A440KD89-F1
#
_cell.length_a   1.000
_cell.length_b   1.000
_cell.length_c   1.000
_cell.angle_alpha   90.00
_cell.angle_beta   90.00
_cell.angle_gamma   90.00
#
_symmetry.space_group_name_H-M   'P 1'
#
loop_
_entity.id
_entity.type
_entity.pdbx_description
1 polymer ?
#
loop_
_entity_poly.entity_id
_entity_poly.type
_entity_poly.pdbx_seq_one_letter_code
_entity_poly.pdbx_strand_id
1 'polypeptide(L)'
;MKRAIVLLGLAAVASSPAFGDAGVPSELLGHFGNSPVQCRSFHRKADNITHISKEYYTFCGGSRCEARIDRVRKTKSGYTLKLQGDSGPFDIRLTKVEEGVFDAGDQTLVKCTERDQIAGIGLPVTLEMSITKAPHAAFSAYYALSVPEVCRDIKVDEALAESIAKAGILEYVRFLLDRKLIKQTVDDAITTEAHNEREDARYAVKQDAEAIPAFCDHVLDAFGENGRIFKDILSDNSQKI
;
A
#
# COMPACT_ATOMS: atom_id res chain seq x y z
N MET A 1 27.75 -59.27 -54.86
CA MET A 1 26.51 -58.48 -54.67
C MET A 1 26.58 -57.77 -53.32
N LYS A 2 26.08 -56.54 -53.27
CA LYS A 2 26.40 -55.49 -52.29
C LYS A 2 25.84 -55.78 -50.89
N ARG A 3 26.64 -55.46 -49.86
CA ARG A 3 26.25 -55.39 -48.45
C ARG A 3 25.29 -54.21 -48.23
N ALA A 4 24.19 -54.42 -47.53
CA ALA A 4 23.35 -53.34 -47.00
C ALA A 4 23.53 -53.29 -45.48
N ILE A 5 24.22 -52.24 -45.02
CA ILE A 5 24.31 -51.85 -43.63
C ILE A 5 23.10 -50.96 -43.36
N VAL A 6 22.20 -51.40 -42.48
CA VAL A 6 21.10 -50.55 -41.98
C VAL A 6 21.60 -49.86 -40.72
N LEU A 7 21.93 -48.58 -40.86
CA LEU A 7 22.17 -47.64 -39.77
C LEU A 7 20.81 -47.27 -39.15
N LEU A 8 20.51 -47.82 -37.98
CA LEU A 8 19.43 -47.31 -37.11
C LEU A 8 19.97 -46.08 -36.37
N GLY A 9 19.57 -44.91 -36.85
CA GLY A 9 19.87 -43.63 -36.20
C GLY A 9 19.14 -43.50 -34.86
N LEU A 10 19.88 -43.13 -33.83
CA LEU A 10 19.35 -42.68 -32.55
C LEU A 10 18.50 -41.42 -32.76
N ALA A 11 17.19 -41.51 -32.54
CA ALA A 11 16.38 -40.35 -32.26
C ALA A 11 16.58 -39.95 -30.79
N ALA A 12 17.48 -39.01 -30.55
CA ALA A 12 17.54 -38.30 -29.28
C ALA A 12 16.24 -37.51 -29.11
N VAL A 13 15.33 -38.03 -28.30
CA VAL A 13 14.18 -37.27 -27.82
C VAL A 13 14.72 -36.19 -26.91
N ALA A 14 15.01 -35.02 -27.47
CA ALA A 14 15.18 -33.80 -26.72
C ALA A 14 13.82 -33.48 -26.10
N SER A 15 13.55 -34.08 -24.94
CA SER A 15 12.47 -33.65 -24.06
C SER A 15 12.84 -32.26 -23.56
N SER A 16 12.43 -31.24 -24.31
CA SER A 16 12.31 -29.89 -23.79
C SER A 16 11.47 -29.99 -22.52
N PRO A 17 11.95 -29.53 -21.35
CA PRO A 17 11.08 -29.44 -20.20
C PRO A 17 9.93 -28.53 -20.61
N ALA A 18 8.70 -29.04 -20.51
CA ALA A 18 7.49 -28.25 -20.68
C ALA A 18 7.62 -27.05 -19.74
N PHE A 19 7.85 -25.87 -20.33
CA PHE A 19 7.76 -24.60 -19.63
C PHE A 19 6.28 -24.42 -19.31
N GLY A 20 5.87 -24.88 -18.13
CA GLY A 20 4.58 -24.50 -17.61
C GLY A 20 4.60 -23.00 -17.36
N ASP A 21 3.77 -22.27 -18.10
CA ASP A 21 3.21 -20.98 -17.69
C ASP A 21 2.35 -21.21 -16.44
N ALA A 22 3.00 -21.62 -15.34
CA ALA A 22 2.44 -21.39 -14.04
C ALA A 22 2.44 -19.87 -13.90
N GLY A 23 1.25 -19.26 -13.92
CA GLY A 23 1.07 -17.83 -13.72
C GLY A 23 1.81 -17.32 -12.47
N VAL A 24 1.81 -16.01 -12.28
CA VAL A 24 2.57 -15.36 -11.20
C VAL A 24 2.40 -16.12 -9.87
N PRO A 25 3.50 -16.66 -9.29
CA PRO A 25 3.46 -17.40 -8.02
C PRO A 25 2.81 -16.59 -6.91
N SER A 26 2.00 -17.23 -6.07
CA SER A 26 1.26 -16.55 -5.00
C SER A 26 2.15 -15.76 -4.02
N GLU A 27 3.38 -16.22 -3.79
CA GLU A 27 4.32 -15.48 -2.94
C GLU A 27 4.71 -14.12 -3.52
N LEU A 28 4.69 -13.97 -4.85
CA LEU A 28 4.94 -12.69 -5.53
C LEU A 28 3.71 -11.79 -5.56
N LEU A 29 2.49 -12.30 -5.35
CA LEU A 29 1.28 -11.48 -5.45
C LEU A 29 1.13 -10.53 -4.26
N GLY A 30 0.81 -9.28 -4.52
CA GLY A 30 0.49 -8.26 -3.51
C GLY A 30 1.39 -7.02 -3.58
N HIS A 31 1.36 -6.25 -2.49
CA HIS A 31 2.07 -4.98 -2.33
C HIS A 31 3.43 -5.15 -1.65
N PHE A 32 4.42 -4.39 -2.09
CA PHE A 32 5.79 -4.42 -1.57
C PHE A 32 6.33 -3.01 -1.36
N GLY A 33 6.76 -2.73 -0.14
CA GLY A 33 7.51 -1.52 0.22
C GLY A 33 8.94 -1.86 0.63
N ASN A 34 9.78 -0.85 0.80
CA ASN A 34 11.12 -0.97 1.34
C ASN A 34 11.13 -1.11 2.88
N SER A 35 9.99 -0.88 3.52
CA SER A 35 9.81 -0.95 4.97
C SER A 35 8.33 -1.06 5.35
N PRO A 36 8.02 -1.58 6.55
CA PRO A 36 6.67 -1.51 7.12
C PRO A 36 6.06 -0.11 7.14
N VAL A 37 6.89 0.92 7.32
CA VAL A 37 6.46 2.32 7.32
C VAL A 37 6.03 2.77 5.92
N GLN A 38 6.77 2.38 4.88
CA GLN A 38 6.40 2.71 3.50
C GLN A 38 5.14 1.96 3.06
N CYS A 39 4.97 0.70 3.47
CA CYS A 39 3.72 -0.03 3.25
C CYS A 39 2.54 0.76 3.85
N ARG A 40 2.62 1.18 5.12
CA ARG A 40 1.57 2.01 5.73
C ARG A 40 1.39 3.36 5.03
N SER A 41 2.50 3.99 4.61
CA SER A 41 2.48 5.26 3.86
C SER A 41 1.70 5.13 2.57
N PHE A 42 1.89 4.05 1.80
CA PHE A 42 1.13 3.81 0.57
C PHE A 42 -0.37 3.73 0.79
N HIS A 43 -0.79 3.06 1.86
CA HIS A 43 -2.20 3.01 2.20
C HIS A 43 -2.72 4.36 2.71
N ARG A 44 -1.84 5.30 3.15
CA ARG A 44 -2.21 6.66 3.56
C ARG A 44 -2.25 7.65 2.39
N LYS A 45 -1.31 7.56 1.46
CA LYS A 45 -1.15 8.40 0.27
C LYS A 45 -0.55 7.52 -0.81
N ALA A 46 -0.94 7.66 -2.07
CA ALA A 46 -0.44 6.84 -3.19
C ALA A 46 1.08 6.98 -3.40
N ASP A 47 1.86 6.36 -2.51
CA ASP A 47 3.31 6.38 -2.44
C ASP A 47 3.88 5.36 -3.43
N ASN A 48 5.18 5.44 -3.70
CA ASN A 48 5.85 4.52 -4.61
C ASN A 48 6.08 3.18 -3.93
N ILE A 49 5.09 2.30 -4.01
CA ILE A 49 5.27 0.86 -3.74
C ILE A 49 5.23 0.07 -5.04
N THR A 50 5.74 -1.15 -4.94
CA THR A 50 5.59 -2.13 -6.00
C THR A 50 4.32 -2.94 -5.77
N HIS A 51 3.44 -3.03 -6.76
CA HIS A 51 2.31 -3.96 -6.76
C HIS A 51 2.52 -5.01 -7.85
N ILE A 52 2.44 -6.28 -7.48
CA ILE A 52 2.52 -7.39 -8.42
C ILE A 52 1.20 -8.13 -8.39
N SER A 53 0.46 -8.05 -9.48
CA SER A 53 -0.77 -8.82 -9.71
C SER A 53 -0.48 -10.01 -10.62
N LYS A 54 -1.53 -10.73 -11.04
CA LYS A 54 -1.39 -11.81 -12.02
C LYS A 54 -0.97 -11.31 -13.40
N GLU A 55 -1.31 -10.07 -13.72
CA GLU A 55 -1.20 -9.51 -15.07
C GLU A 55 -0.22 -8.33 -15.14
N TYR A 56 0.04 -7.66 -14.02
CA TYR A 56 0.74 -6.38 -14.01
C TYR A 56 1.77 -6.27 -12.88
N TYR A 57 2.84 -5.55 -13.19
CA TYR A 57 3.87 -5.09 -12.29
C TYR A 57 3.84 -3.56 -12.28
N THR A 58 3.40 -2.97 -11.17
CA THR A 58 3.36 -1.52 -10.95
C THR A 58 4.50 -1.14 -10.01
N PHE A 59 5.26 -0.08 -10.32
CA PHE A 59 6.49 0.27 -9.58
C PHE A 59 6.56 1.73 -9.10
N CYS A 60 5.52 2.51 -9.36
CA CYS A 60 5.37 3.87 -8.84
C CYS A 60 3.89 4.26 -8.85
N GLY A 61 3.49 5.28 -8.07
CA GLY A 61 2.10 5.75 -7.97
C GLY A 61 1.62 6.65 -9.13
N GLY A 62 2.47 6.91 -10.13
CA GLY A 62 2.19 7.79 -11.27
C GLY A 62 1.69 7.06 -12.53
N SER A 63 1.30 7.84 -13.54
CA SER A 63 0.96 7.29 -14.86
C SER A 63 2.21 6.69 -15.54
N ARG A 64 2.02 5.62 -16.33
CA ARG A 64 3.09 4.88 -17.04
C ARG A 64 4.10 4.15 -16.14
N CYS A 65 3.77 3.96 -14.86
CA CYS A 65 4.55 3.15 -13.93
C CYS A 65 4.02 1.72 -13.77
N GLU A 66 3.45 1.18 -14.85
CA GLU A 66 2.91 -0.17 -14.91
C GLU A 66 3.48 -0.88 -16.14
N ALA A 67 3.79 -2.17 -15.99
CA ALA A 67 4.15 -3.03 -17.09
C ALA A 67 3.39 -4.36 -16.99
N ARG A 68 2.93 -4.87 -18.12
CA ARG A 68 2.25 -6.17 -18.17
C ARG A 68 3.26 -7.29 -17.95
N ILE A 69 2.90 -8.28 -17.14
CA ILE A 69 3.70 -9.48 -16.91
C ILE A 69 3.43 -10.46 -18.05
N ASP A 70 4.41 -10.63 -18.92
CA ASP A 70 4.33 -11.58 -20.03
C ASP A 70 4.65 -13.00 -19.57
N ARG A 71 5.66 -13.14 -18.70
CA ARG A 71 6.10 -14.46 -18.20
C ARG A 71 6.86 -14.34 -16.90
N VAL A 72 6.67 -15.31 -16.01
CA VAL A 72 7.50 -15.48 -14.80
C VAL A 72 8.34 -16.75 -14.94
N ARG A 73 9.63 -16.63 -14.64
CA ARG A 73 10.56 -17.77 -14.59
C ARG A 73 11.12 -17.91 -13.18
N LYS A 74 10.89 -19.08 -12.56
CA LYS A 74 11.58 -19.46 -11.31
C LYS A 74 13.06 -19.74 -11.59
N THR A 75 13.94 -19.22 -10.74
CA THR A 75 15.38 -19.45 -10.77
C THR A 75 15.82 -20.19 -9.50
N LYS A 76 17.11 -20.52 -9.38
CA LYS A 76 17.65 -21.14 -8.16
C LYS A 76 17.56 -20.22 -6.94
N SER A 77 17.60 -18.90 -7.16
CA SER A 77 17.69 -17.88 -6.12
C SER A 77 16.44 -17.00 -6.02
N GLY A 78 15.38 -17.26 -6.79
CA GLY A 78 14.16 -16.45 -6.79
C GLY A 78 13.43 -16.49 -8.13
N TYR A 79 13.17 -15.32 -8.72
CA TYR A 79 12.32 -15.15 -9.89
C TYR A 79 12.90 -14.17 -10.91
N THR A 80 12.51 -14.34 -12.17
CA THR A 80 12.70 -13.35 -13.23
C THR A 80 11.35 -13.08 -13.88
N LEU A 81 10.91 -11.83 -13.85
CA LEU A 81 9.69 -11.37 -14.49
C LEU A 81 10.07 -10.76 -15.84
N LYS A 82 9.44 -11.23 -16.91
CA LYS A 82 9.48 -10.59 -18.22
C LYS A 82 8.30 -9.66 -18.33
N LEU A 83 8.58 -8.38 -18.54
CA LEU A 83 7.61 -7.31 -18.51
C LEU A 83 7.52 -6.61 -19.86
N GLN A 84 6.32 -6.17 -20.20
CA GLN A 84 6.04 -5.33 -21.36
C GLN A 84 5.50 -3.98 -20.88
N GLY A 85 6.34 -2.95 -20.90
CA GLY A 85 5.95 -1.58 -20.56
C GLY A 85 5.86 -0.68 -21.80
N ASP A 86 5.51 0.59 -21.58
CA ASP A 86 5.33 1.59 -22.64
C ASP A 86 6.59 1.84 -23.48
N SER A 87 7.78 1.75 -22.86
CA SER A 87 9.07 1.97 -23.53
C SER A 87 9.66 0.70 -24.16
N GLY A 88 8.94 -0.42 -24.11
CA GLY A 88 9.38 -1.72 -24.62
C GLY A 88 9.52 -2.80 -23.55
N PRO A 89 9.96 -4.00 -23.94
CA PRO A 89 10.12 -5.12 -23.02
C PRO A 89 11.37 -4.98 -22.14
N PHE A 90 11.27 -5.39 -20.89
CA PHE A 90 12.39 -5.43 -19.95
C PHE A 90 12.20 -6.56 -18.92
N ASP A 91 13.29 -6.94 -18.26
CA ASP A 91 13.29 -8.04 -17.28
C ASP A 91 13.59 -7.48 -15.88
N ILE A 92 12.83 -7.92 -14.87
CA ILE A 92 13.15 -7.70 -13.46
C ILE A 92 13.60 -9.00 -12.82
N ARG A 93 14.67 -8.94 -12.04
CA ARG A 93 15.16 -10.08 -11.25
C ARG A 93 14.82 -9.84 -9.79
N LEU A 94 14.15 -10.82 -9.17
CA LEU A 94 13.80 -10.82 -7.76
C LEU A 94 14.55 -11.96 -7.10
N THR A 95 15.59 -11.64 -6.33
CA THR A 95 16.35 -12.62 -5.55
C THR A 95 15.68 -12.79 -4.20
N LYS A 96 15.22 -13.99 -3.88
CA LYS A 96 14.60 -14.29 -2.58
C LYS A 96 15.68 -14.25 -1.50
N VAL A 97 15.52 -13.35 -0.54
CA VAL A 97 16.39 -13.24 0.64
C VAL A 97 15.82 -14.10 1.75
N GLU A 98 14.54 -13.90 2.06
CA GLU A 98 13.75 -14.68 3.00
C GLU A 98 12.28 -14.71 2.57
N GLU A 99 11.39 -15.29 3.38
CA GLU A 99 9.96 -15.31 3.08
C GLU A 99 9.40 -13.88 3.02
N GLY A 100 8.76 -13.53 1.90
CA GLY A 100 8.21 -12.20 1.69
C GLY A 100 9.23 -11.09 1.41
N VAL A 101 10.54 -11.40 1.33
CA VAL A 101 11.58 -10.39 1.08
C VAL A 101 12.39 -10.74 -0.16
N PHE A 102 12.44 -9.78 -1.10
CA PHE A 102 13.14 -9.92 -2.36
C PHE A 102 14.11 -8.76 -2.58
N ASP A 103 15.32 -9.07 -3.04
CA ASP A 103 16.26 -8.09 -3.58
C ASP A 103 15.98 -7.91 -5.08
N ALA A 104 15.63 -6.67 -5.47
CA ALA A 104 15.34 -6.26 -6.84
C ALA A 104 16.50 -5.49 -7.51
N GLY A 105 17.69 -5.48 -6.91
CA GLY A 105 18.91 -4.88 -7.44
C GLY A 105 19.23 -3.52 -6.82
N ASP A 106 18.38 -2.52 -7.01
CA ASP A 106 18.53 -1.18 -6.45
C ASP A 106 17.71 -0.96 -5.16
N GLN A 107 16.76 -1.87 -4.88
CA GLN A 107 15.90 -1.82 -3.72
C GLN A 107 15.62 -3.22 -3.17
N THR A 108 15.36 -3.27 -1.86
CA THR A 108 14.77 -4.44 -1.20
C THR A 108 13.26 -4.27 -1.16
N LEU A 109 12.54 -5.25 -1.70
CA LEU A 109 11.09 -5.36 -1.69
C LEU A 109 10.66 -6.26 -0.54
N VAL A 110 10.06 -5.66 0.48
CA VAL A 110 9.44 -6.35 1.61
C VAL A 110 7.94 -6.39 1.38
N LYS A 111 7.38 -7.59 1.37
CA LYS A 111 5.94 -7.81 1.19
C LYS A 111 5.18 -7.16 2.33
N CYS A 112 4.26 -6.25 2.00
CA CYS A 112 3.41 -5.61 2.99
C CYS A 112 2.50 -6.67 3.63
N THR A 113 2.64 -6.86 4.93
CA THR A 113 1.74 -7.75 5.69
C THR A 113 0.38 -7.10 5.88
N GLU A 114 -0.65 -7.88 6.20
CA GLU A 114 -1.99 -7.34 6.52
C GLU A 114 -1.92 -6.23 7.57
N ARG A 115 -1.03 -6.37 8.57
CA ARG A 115 -0.81 -5.34 9.60
C ARG A 115 -0.17 -4.07 9.06
N ASP A 116 0.68 -4.18 8.05
CA ASP A 116 1.35 -3.04 7.41
C ASP A 116 0.49 -2.37 6.35
N GLN A 117 -0.55 -3.05 5.88
CA GLN A 117 -1.54 -2.50 4.95
C GLN A 117 -2.58 -1.61 5.64
N ILE A 118 -2.57 -1.53 6.98
CA ILE A 118 -3.50 -0.70 7.76
C ILE A 118 -2.94 0.71 7.91
N ALA A 119 -3.53 1.67 7.20
CA ALA A 119 -3.12 3.06 7.18
C ALA A 119 -3.63 3.89 8.37
N GLY A 120 -4.89 3.70 8.78
CA GLY A 120 -5.52 4.54 9.82
C GLY A 120 -5.68 3.84 11.16
N ILE A 121 -6.29 2.65 11.16
CA ILE A 121 -6.65 1.95 12.40
C ILE A 121 -5.42 1.43 13.13
N GLY A 122 -4.36 1.00 12.44
CA GLY A 122 -3.24 0.22 12.97
C GLY A 122 -2.12 1.02 13.66
N LEU A 123 -2.17 2.35 13.62
CA LEU A 123 -1.10 3.18 14.19
C LEU A 123 -1.23 3.22 15.73
N PRO A 124 -0.18 2.85 16.49
CA PRO A 124 -0.14 3.15 17.91
C PRO A 124 0.03 4.66 18.06
N VAL A 125 -1.06 5.37 18.40
CA VAL A 125 -0.99 6.78 18.77
C VAL A 125 -0.46 6.83 20.20
N THR A 126 0.84 7.10 20.36
CA THR A 126 1.29 7.59 21.67
C THR A 126 0.68 8.98 21.84
N LEU A 127 -0.23 9.15 22.78
CA LEU A 127 -1.03 10.37 23.01
C LEU A 127 -0.23 11.64 23.38
N GLU A 128 1.10 11.64 23.39
CA GLU A 128 1.86 12.88 23.63
C GLU A 128 1.88 13.74 22.37
N MET A 129 1.32 14.95 22.39
CA MET A 129 1.46 15.89 21.28
C MET A 129 2.92 16.39 21.16
N SER A 130 3.77 15.62 20.48
CA SER A 130 5.03 16.13 19.92
C SER A 130 4.78 16.59 18.48
N ILE A 131 5.67 17.45 17.95
CA ILE A 131 5.63 17.97 16.57
C ILE A 131 5.48 16.84 15.51
N THR A 132 5.97 15.64 15.82
CA THR A 132 5.81 14.42 15.01
C THR A 132 4.40 13.79 15.02
N LYS A 133 3.46 14.33 15.81
CA LYS A 133 2.11 13.77 16.02
C LYS A 133 0.96 14.70 15.59
N ALA A 134 1.23 15.99 15.38
CA ALA A 134 0.21 16.92 14.87
C ALA A 134 -0.33 16.53 13.47
N PRO A 135 0.52 16.14 12.49
CA PRO A 135 0.02 15.61 11.21
C PRO A 135 -0.77 14.30 11.39
N HIS A 136 -0.37 13.44 12.33
CA HIS A 136 -1.08 12.20 12.61
C HIS A 136 -2.46 12.44 13.23
N ALA A 137 -2.60 13.47 14.07
CA ALA A 137 -3.90 13.87 14.62
C ALA A 137 -4.83 14.40 13.53
N ALA A 138 -4.31 15.24 12.62
CA ALA A 138 -5.08 15.74 11.49
C ALA A 138 -5.55 14.60 10.57
N PHE A 139 -4.63 13.73 10.17
CA PHE A 139 -4.94 12.54 9.38
C PHE A 139 -6.00 11.67 10.04
N SER A 140 -5.83 11.34 11.33
CA SER A 140 -6.74 10.43 12.05
C SER A 140 -8.14 11.03 12.21
N ALA A 141 -8.24 12.36 12.34
CA ALA A 141 -9.53 13.05 12.38
C ALA A 141 -10.21 13.07 10.99
N TYR A 142 -9.47 13.36 9.91
CA TYR A 142 -10.01 13.23 8.56
C TYR A 142 -10.38 11.79 8.21
N TYR A 143 -9.63 10.81 8.74
CA TYR A 143 -9.94 9.39 8.58
C TYR A 143 -11.30 9.08 9.20
N ALA A 144 -11.53 9.49 10.46
CA ALA A 144 -12.83 9.35 11.11
C ALA A 144 -13.96 10.03 10.33
N LEU A 145 -13.74 11.22 9.77
CA LEU A 145 -14.71 11.91 8.91
C LEU A 145 -15.06 11.14 7.64
N SER A 146 -14.13 10.35 7.09
CA SER A 146 -14.34 9.55 5.87
C SER A 146 -14.92 8.16 6.12
N VAL A 147 -14.88 7.63 7.36
CA VAL A 147 -15.43 6.30 7.70
C VAL A 147 -16.90 6.12 7.29
N PRO A 148 -17.82 7.09 7.51
CA PRO A 148 -19.23 6.94 7.11
C PRO A 148 -19.45 6.76 5.60
N GLU A 149 -18.49 7.12 4.74
CA GLU A 149 -18.58 6.87 3.30
C GLU A 149 -18.58 5.37 2.97
N VAL A 150 -17.96 4.56 3.83
CA VAL A 150 -17.83 3.10 3.66
C VAL A 150 -18.70 2.32 4.67
N CYS A 151 -18.73 2.77 5.93
CA CYS A 151 -19.49 2.16 7.01
C CYS A 151 -20.74 3.00 7.32
N ARG A 152 -21.83 2.77 6.58
CA ARG A 152 -23.04 3.62 6.60
C ARG A 152 -23.74 3.71 7.96
N ASP A 153 -23.58 2.71 8.82
CA ASP A 153 -24.22 2.67 10.14
C ASP A 153 -23.37 3.33 11.24
N ILE A 154 -22.17 3.81 10.90
CA ILE A 154 -21.28 4.53 11.80
C ILE A 154 -21.52 6.04 11.67
N LYS A 155 -21.69 6.71 12.81
CA LYS A 155 -21.70 8.17 12.90
C LYS A 155 -20.37 8.70 13.40
N VAL A 156 -19.97 9.84 12.85
CA VAL A 156 -18.82 10.62 13.31
C VAL A 156 -19.30 11.88 14.03
N ASP A 157 -18.63 12.27 15.13
CA ASP A 157 -18.73 13.61 15.67
C ASP A 157 -17.95 14.58 14.75
N GLU A 158 -18.66 15.10 13.75
CA GLU A 158 -18.07 15.98 12.73
C GLU A 158 -17.42 17.23 13.34
N ALA A 159 -18.04 17.82 14.37
CA ALA A 159 -17.55 19.04 14.99
C ALA A 159 -16.23 18.79 15.74
N LEU A 160 -16.16 17.71 16.51
CA LEU A 160 -14.94 17.30 17.20
C LEU A 160 -13.83 16.95 16.21
N ALA A 161 -14.15 16.15 15.19
CA ALA A 161 -13.18 15.73 14.18
C ALA A 161 -12.63 16.92 13.38
N GLU A 162 -13.48 17.84 12.92
CA GLU A 162 -13.01 19.05 12.25
C GLU A 162 -12.13 19.92 13.14
N SER A 163 -12.47 20.04 14.43
CA SER A 163 -11.68 20.82 15.38
C SER A 163 -10.27 20.22 15.56
N ILE A 164 -10.17 18.90 15.72
CA ILE A 164 -8.89 18.20 15.83
C ILE A 164 -8.08 18.35 14.54
N ALA A 165 -8.72 18.18 13.38
CA ALA A 165 -8.08 18.31 12.09
C ALA A 165 -7.48 19.71 11.89
N LYS A 166 -8.28 20.77 12.12
CA LYS A 166 -7.84 22.16 12.01
C LYS A 166 -6.67 22.46 12.95
N ALA A 167 -6.72 21.98 14.19
CA ALA A 167 -5.64 22.18 15.16
C ALA A 167 -4.34 21.48 14.73
N GLY A 168 -4.42 20.24 14.24
CA GLY A 168 -3.26 19.49 13.75
C GLY A 168 -2.59 20.13 12.53
N ILE A 169 -3.39 20.56 11.54
CA ILE A 169 -2.89 21.25 10.35
C ILE A 169 -2.20 22.57 10.72
N LEU A 170 -2.83 23.37 11.59
CA LEU A 170 -2.28 24.66 12.00
C LEU A 170 -0.91 24.51 12.67
N GLU A 171 -0.76 23.53 13.56
CA GLU A 171 0.50 23.27 14.26
C GLU A 171 1.59 22.80 13.30
N TYR A 172 1.24 21.95 12.33
CA TYR A 172 2.18 21.50 11.31
C TYR A 172 2.64 22.63 10.39
N VAL A 173 1.71 23.46 9.90
CA VAL A 173 2.03 24.61 9.05
C VAL A 173 2.93 25.62 9.78
N ARG A 174 2.63 25.91 11.05
CA ARG A 174 3.50 26.76 11.89
C ARG A 174 4.92 26.22 11.95
N PHE A 175 5.07 24.92 12.21
CA PHE A 175 6.37 24.27 12.22
C PHE A 175 7.12 24.44 10.88
N LEU A 176 6.44 24.23 9.74
CA LEU A 176 7.06 24.37 8.41
C LEU A 176 7.54 25.80 8.15
N LEU A 177 6.75 26.80 8.55
CA LEU A 177 7.08 28.21 8.41
C LEU A 177 8.23 28.64 9.33
N ASP A 178 8.20 28.24 10.61
CA ASP A 178 9.25 28.53 11.60
C ASP A 178 10.61 27.96 11.16
N ARG A 179 10.58 26.81 10.48
CA ARG A 179 11.76 26.16 9.90
C ARG A 179 12.13 26.66 8.50
N LYS A 180 11.35 27.58 7.92
CA LYS A 180 11.52 28.12 6.56
C LYS A 180 11.55 27.03 5.48
N LEU A 181 10.81 25.94 5.69
CA LEU A 181 10.71 24.81 4.77
C LEU A 181 9.72 25.08 3.63
N ILE A 182 8.78 25.99 3.84
CA ILE A 182 7.82 26.47 2.84
C ILE A 182 7.89 27.99 2.70
N LYS A 183 7.41 28.50 1.57
CA LYS A 183 7.37 29.96 1.25
C LYS A 183 5.95 30.50 1.06
N GLN A 184 4.94 29.65 1.23
CA GLN A 184 3.53 30.02 1.09
C GLN A 184 3.07 30.91 2.26
N THR A 185 1.93 31.57 2.09
CA THR A 185 1.25 32.22 3.22
C THR A 185 0.70 31.16 4.18
N VAL A 186 0.43 31.55 5.43
CA VAL A 186 -0.17 30.65 6.43
C VAL A 186 -1.49 30.07 5.92
N ASP A 187 -2.36 30.92 5.34
CA ASP A 187 -3.69 30.52 4.90
C ASP A 187 -3.64 29.58 3.68
N ASP A 188 -2.76 29.85 2.72
CA ASP A 188 -2.56 28.97 1.55
C ASP A 188 -2.00 27.61 1.97
N ALA A 189 -1.04 27.60 2.90
CA ALA A 189 -0.45 26.38 3.42
C ALA A 189 -1.47 25.55 4.20
N ILE A 190 -2.27 26.18 5.08
CA ILE A 190 -3.35 25.48 5.80
C ILE A 190 -4.36 24.87 4.83
N THR A 191 -4.78 25.63 3.82
CA THR A 191 -5.77 25.15 2.84
C THR A 191 -5.22 23.97 2.05
N THR A 192 -3.96 24.05 1.61
CA THR A 192 -3.29 22.99 0.84
C THR A 192 -3.11 21.73 1.67
N GLU A 193 -2.55 21.85 2.88
CA GLU A 193 -2.30 20.70 3.76
C GLU A 193 -3.61 20.05 4.22
N ALA A 194 -4.65 20.85 4.52
CA ALA A 194 -5.97 20.33 4.88
C ALA A 194 -6.62 19.56 3.72
N HIS A 195 -6.48 20.04 2.48
CA HIS A 195 -6.98 19.32 1.31
C HIS A 195 -6.23 18.00 1.10
N ASN A 196 -4.90 18.03 1.13
CA ASN A 196 -4.07 16.84 0.93
C ASN A 196 -4.35 15.76 1.99
N GLU A 197 -4.32 16.13 3.28
CA GLU A 197 -4.58 15.19 4.38
C GLU A 197 -5.99 14.61 4.34
N ARG A 198 -6.97 15.39 3.86
CA ARG A 198 -8.35 14.90 3.68
C ARG A 198 -8.45 13.86 2.57
N GLU A 199 -7.85 14.11 1.42
CA GLU A 199 -7.87 13.16 0.30
C GLU A 199 -7.06 11.89 0.63
N ASP A 200 -5.92 12.05 1.28
CA ASP A 200 -5.10 10.95 1.79
C ASP A 200 -5.89 10.08 2.78
N ALA A 201 -6.53 10.70 3.78
CA ALA A 201 -7.33 9.96 4.76
C ALA A 201 -8.53 9.25 4.13
N ARG A 202 -9.19 9.88 3.14
CA ARG A 202 -10.28 9.27 2.38
C ARG A 202 -9.82 8.06 1.58
N TYR A 203 -8.67 8.19 0.89
CA TYR A 203 -8.05 7.08 0.18
C TYR A 203 -7.71 5.93 1.13
N ALA A 204 -7.17 6.25 2.31
CA ALA A 204 -6.84 5.28 3.34
C ALA A 204 -8.04 4.50 3.87
N VAL A 205 -9.16 5.17 4.16
CA VAL A 205 -10.40 4.49 4.59
C VAL A 205 -10.83 3.48 3.52
N LYS A 206 -10.78 3.87 2.25
CA LYS A 206 -11.15 2.97 1.14
C LYS A 206 -10.22 1.75 1.07
N GLN A 207 -8.91 1.97 1.15
CA GLN A 207 -7.94 0.87 1.09
C GLN A 207 -8.01 -0.04 2.31
N ASP A 208 -8.13 0.51 3.51
CA ASP A 208 -8.28 -0.27 4.76
C ASP A 208 -9.57 -1.09 4.72
N ALA A 209 -10.67 -0.54 4.20
CA ALA A 209 -11.93 -1.27 4.08
C ALA A 209 -11.89 -2.42 3.05
N GLU A 210 -11.10 -2.28 1.99
CA GLU A 210 -10.87 -3.35 1.00
C GLU A 210 -9.97 -4.45 1.58
N ALA A 211 -9.02 -4.11 2.45
CA ALA A 211 -8.01 -5.01 2.99
C ALA A 211 -8.39 -5.71 4.30
N ILE A 212 -9.22 -5.08 5.14
CA ILE A 212 -9.51 -5.57 6.50
C ILE A 212 -10.90 -6.22 6.55
N PRO A 213 -10.99 -7.55 6.78
CA PRO A 213 -12.28 -8.18 7.08
C PRO A 213 -12.92 -7.55 8.31
N ALA A 214 -14.25 -7.33 8.27
CA ALA A 214 -14.97 -6.65 9.35
C ALA A 214 -14.42 -5.25 9.71
N PHE A 215 -13.93 -4.51 8.70
CA PHE A 215 -13.39 -3.15 8.84
C PHE A 215 -14.21 -2.23 9.76
N CYS A 216 -15.53 -2.22 9.63
CA CYS A 216 -16.40 -1.34 10.42
C CYS A 216 -16.38 -1.66 11.92
N ASP A 217 -16.18 -2.93 12.31
CA ASP A 217 -16.06 -3.29 13.72
C ASP A 217 -14.68 -2.84 14.24
N HIS A 218 -13.63 -3.08 13.45
CA HIS A 218 -12.27 -2.67 13.79
C HIS A 218 -12.09 -1.15 13.91
N VAL A 219 -12.82 -0.37 13.11
CA VAL A 219 -12.75 1.09 13.20
C VAL A 219 -13.50 1.61 14.42
N LEU A 220 -14.61 0.98 14.82
CA LEU A 220 -15.30 1.27 16.07
C LEU A 220 -14.45 0.89 17.28
N ASP A 221 -13.72 -0.22 17.24
CA ASP A 221 -12.77 -0.57 18.30
C ASP A 221 -11.65 0.48 18.46
N ALA A 222 -11.28 1.15 17.37
CA ALA A 222 -10.19 2.12 17.37
C ALA A 222 -10.62 3.56 17.73
N PHE A 223 -11.83 3.95 17.34
CA PHE A 223 -12.34 5.33 17.43
C PHE A 223 -13.65 5.46 18.23
N GLY A 224 -14.22 4.35 18.69
CA GLY A 224 -15.45 4.31 19.47
C GLY A 224 -15.24 4.58 20.96
N GLU A 225 -16.17 4.11 21.78
CA GLU A 225 -16.19 4.41 23.22
C GLU A 225 -14.95 3.91 23.96
N ASN A 226 -14.34 2.82 23.53
CA ASN A 226 -13.06 2.36 24.11
C ASN A 226 -11.88 2.58 23.15
N GLY A 227 -12.06 3.51 22.21
CA GLY A 227 -11.14 3.79 21.13
C GLY A 227 -9.77 4.23 21.62
N ARG A 228 -8.72 3.61 21.06
CA ARG A 228 -7.32 3.91 21.37
C ARG A 228 -6.73 5.08 20.57
N ILE A 229 -7.44 5.60 19.55
CA ILE A 229 -6.96 6.70 18.69
C ILE A 229 -7.58 8.02 19.14
N PHE A 230 -8.88 8.16 18.93
CA PHE A 230 -9.70 9.24 19.50
C PHE A 230 -10.96 8.61 20.05
N LYS A 231 -11.11 8.67 21.37
CA LYS A 231 -12.25 8.10 22.07
C LYS A 231 -13.53 8.82 21.65
N ASP A 232 -14.61 8.05 21.46
CA ASP A 232 -15.98 8.54 21.23
C ASP A 232 -16.16 9.39 19.96
N ILE A 233 -15.17 9.44 19.05
CA ILE A 233 -15.31 10.23 17.81
C ILE A 233 -16.17 9.50 16.77
N LEU A 234 -16.21 8.17 16.83
CA LEU A 234 -17.14 7.33 16.07
C LEU A 234 -18.13 6.64 17.01
N SER A 235 -19.35 6.41 16.53
CA SER A 235 -20.36 5.64 17.27
C SER A 235 -21.18 4.75 16.34
N ASP A 236 -21.51 3.56 16.84
CA ASP A 236 -22.43 2.65 16.16
C ASP A 236 -23.87 3.14 16.33
N ASN A 237 -24.54 3.39 15.20
CA ASN A 237 -25.90 3.89 15.18
C ASN A 237 -26.93 2.77 14.88
N SER A 238 -26.49 1.52 14.68
CA SER A 238 -27.35 0.35 14.49
C SER A 238 -28.02 -0.13 15.79
N GLN A 239 -27.49 0.25 16.95
CA GLN A 239 -28.02 -0.14 18.27
C GLN A 239 -29.10 0.80 18.84
N LYS A 240 -29.50 1.84 18.10
CA LYS A 240 -30.59 2.76 18.48
C LYS A 240 -31.87 2.42 17.71
N ILE A 241 -32.49 1.29 18.03
CA ILE A 241 -33.89 0.97 17.72
C ILE A 241 -34.61 0.64 19.03
#